data_AF-A0A7K2Z8N0-F1
#
_entry.id   AF-A0A7K2Z8N0-F1
#
_cell.length_a   1.000
_cell.length_b   1.000
_cell.length_c   1.000
_cell.angle_alpha   90.00
_cell.angle_beta   90.00
_cell.angle_gamma   90.00
#
_symmetry.space_group_name_H-M   'P 1'
#
loop_
_entity.id
_entity.type
_entity.pdbx_description
1 polymer ?
#
loop_
_entity_poly.entity_id
_entity_poly.type
_entity_poly.pdbx_seq_one_letter_code
_entity_poly.pdbx_strand_id
1 'polypeptide(L)' 'NTAHTPGGSSGGSAAAVAAGLVPAALGSDGAGSVRIPAAWTHLVGIKPQRGRVSVHPNHDAFQGLTVNGPLAR' A
#
# COMPACT_ATOMS: atom_id res chain seq x y z
N ASN A 1 12.97 -4.02 -12.69
CA ASN A 1 14.15 -4.91 -12.54
C ASN A 1 13.78 -5.99 -11.52
N THR A 2 13.73 -7.26 -11.92
CA THR A 2 13.34 -8.39 -11.05
C THR A 2 14.39 -8.76 -9.99
N ALA A 3 15.61 -8.20 -10.08
CA ALA A 3 16.64 -8.33 -9.06
C ALA A 3 16.42 -7.39 -7.84
N HIS A 4 15.42 -6.51 -7.89
CA HIS A 4 15.08 -5.61 -6.78
C HIS A 4 13.70 -5.94 -6.21
N THR A 5 13.57 -5.77 -4.90
CA THR A 5 12.28 -5.87 -4.22
C THR A 5 11.35 -4.75 -4.68
N PRO A 6 10.03 -5.02 -4.83
CA PRO A 6 9.04 -3.98 -5.10
C PRO A 6 8.77 -3.08 -3.87
N GLY A 7 9.43 -3.33 -2.73
CA GLY A 7 9.12 -2.69 -1.46
C GLY A 7 7.98 -3.41 -0.74
N GLY A 8 7.51 -2.85 0.36
CA GLY A 8 6.45 -3.50 1.12
C GLY A 8 6.03 -2.74 2.37
N SER A 9 5.06 -3.27 3.12
CA SER A 9 4.52 -4.64 2.99
C SER A 9 3.56 -4.87 1.80
N SER A 10 2.95 -3.83 1.20
CA SER A 10 2.03 -4.00 0.05
C SER A 10 2.73 -4.22 -1.30
N GLY A 11 3.86 -4.94 -1.31
CA GLY A 11 4.70 -5.16 -2.49
C GLY A 11 4.00 -5.94 -3.60
N GLY A 12 3.20 -6.95 -3.24
CA GLY A 12 2.40 -7.72 -4.21
C GLY A 12 1.35 -6.85 -4.90
N SER A 13 0.62 -6.04 -4.13
CA SER A 13 -0.36 -5.07 -4.66
C SER A 13 0.29 -4.08 -5.64
N ALA A 14 1.43 -3.51 -5.26
CA ALA A 14 2.17 -2.57 -6.10
C ALA A 14 2.71 -3.25 -7.37
N ALA A 15 3.32 -4.43 -7.25
CA ALA A 15 3.83 -5.19 -8.38
C ALA A 15 2.71 -5.55 -9.38
N ALA A 16 1.53 -5.94 -8.89
CA ALA A 16 0.38 -6.26 -9.75
C ALA A 16 -0.10 -5.05 -10.56
N VAL A 17 -0.22 -3.87 -9.94
CA VAL A 17 -0.60 -2.63 -10.63
C VAL A 17 0.50 -2.18 -11.59
N ALA A 18 1.77 -2.21 -11.16
CA ALA A 18 2.90 -1.80 -11.98
C ALA A 18 3.07 -2.68 -13.22
N ALA A 19 2.81 -4.00 -13.10
CA ALA A 19 2.80 -4.95 -14.20
C ALA A 19 1.55 -4.85 -15.10
N GLY A 20 0.57 -4.01 -14.76
CA GLY A 20 -0.66 -3.84 -15.53
C GLY A 20 -1.64 -5.01 -15.41
N LEU A 21 -1.52 -5.84 -14.37
CA LEU A 21 -2.43 -6.97 -14.13
C LEU A 21 -3.79 -6.50 -13.61
N VAL A 22 -3.80 -5.41 -12.84
CA VAL A 22 -5.00 -4.74 -12.32
C VAL A 22 -4.82 -3.22 -12.41
N PRO A 23 -5.91 -2.44 -12.58
CA PRO A 23 -5.81 -0.98 -12.72
C PRO A 23 -5.49 -0.27 -11.39
N ALA A 24 -5.83 -0.89 -10.25
CA ALA A 24 -5.59 -0.38 -8.91
C ALA A 24 -5.57 -1.54 -7.91
N ALA A 25 -4.97 -1.32 -6.74
CA ALA A 25 -4.95 -2.30 -5.65
C ALA A 25 -5.04 -1.64 -4.28
N LEU A 26 -5.43 -2.40 -3.27
CA LEU A 26 -5.42 -1.98 -1.87
C LEU A 26 -4.11 -2.38 -1.19
N GLY A 27 -3.66 -1.53 -0.27
CA GLY A 27 -2.60 -1.80 0.67
C GLY A 27 -2.94 -1.27 2.06
N SER A 28 -2.07 -1.56 3.02
CA SER A 28 -2.12 -0.99 4.36
C SER A 28 -0.82 -0.25 4.65
N ASP A 29 -0.87 0.83 5.43
CA ASP A 29 0.29 1.67 5.74
C ASP A 29 0.30 1.98 7.24
N GLY A 30 1.23 1.35 7.95
CA GLY A 30 1.60 1.72 9.32
C GLY A 30 2.96 2.39 9.38
N ALA A 31 3.97 1.77 8.74
CA ALA A 31 5.35 2.27 8.69
C ALA A 31 5.74 2.89 7.33
N GLY A 32 4.85 2.91 6.33
CA GLY A 32 5.19 3.22 4.93
C GLY A 32 4.72 2.20 3.92
N SER A 33 3.97 1.19 4.34
CA SER A 33 3.68 -0.01 3.53
C SER A 33 2.84 0.22 2.25
N VAL A 34 2.23 1.39 2.06
CA VAL A 34 1.65 1.82 0.77
C VAL A 34 2.63 2.72 0.01
N ARG A 35 3.25 3.67 0.70
CA ARG A 35 4.11 4.71 0.10
C ARG A 35 5.45 4.16 -0.42
N ILE A 36 6.10 3.27 0.32
CA ILE A 36 7.39 2.66 -0.05
C ILE A 36 7.23 1.87 -1.35
N PRO A 37 6.31 0.88 -1.45
CA PRO A 37 6.21 0.12 -2.69
C PRO A 37 5.70 0.98 -3.86
N ALA A 38 4.83 1.98 -3.63
CA ALA A 38 4.44 2.91 -4.67
C ALA A 38 5.64 3.67 -5.26
N ALA A 39 6.54 4.19 -4.41
CA ALA A 39 7.74 4.89 -4.83
C ALA A 39 8.70 3.99 -5.64
N TRP A 40 8.80 2.71 -5.28
CA TRP A 40 9.77 1.79 -5.90
C TRP A 40 9.25 1.16 -7.20
N THR A 41 7.93 1.11 -7.38
CA THR A 41 7.30 0.55 -8.58
C THR A 41 6.65 1.60 -9.49
N HIS A 42 6.99 2.88 -9.31
CA HIS A 42 6.49 3.99 -10.14
C HIS A 42 4.95 4.09 -10.16
N LEU A 43 4.35 4.10 -8.97
CA LEU A 43 2.91 4.27 -8.75
C LEU A 43 2.64 5.45 -7.81
N VAL A 44 1.39 5.89 -7.81
CA VAL A 44 0.85 6.77 -6.76
C VAL A 44 0.24 5.89 -5.67
N GLY A 45 0.68 6.10 -4.43
CA GLY A 45 0.14 5.44 -3.24
C GLY A 45 -0.36 6.47 -2.23
N ILE A 46 -1.63 6.39 -1.84
CA ILE A 46 -2.24 7.34 -0.89
C ILE A 46 -2.31 6.67 0.48
N LYS A 47 -1.69 7.30 1.49
CA LYS A 47 -1.91 6.99 2.90
C LYS A 47 -2.97 7.95 3.45
N PRO A 48 -4.23 7.53 3.65
CA PRO A 48 -5.26 8.43 4.16
C PRO A 48 -4.96 8.88 5.60
N GLN A 49 -5.74 9.86 6.07
CA GLN A 49 -5.81 10.17 7.49
C GLN A 49 -6.32 8.95 8.26
N ARG A 50 -5.80 8.70 9.47
CA ARG A 50 -6.34 7.67 10.38
C ARG A 50 -7.83 7.86 10.58
N GLY A 51 -8.57 6.75 10.56
CA GLY A 51 -10.04 6.73 10.68
C GLY A 51 -10.81 7.14 9.42
N ARG A 52 -10.15 7.59 8.33
CA ARG A 52 -10.84 7.94 7.07
C ARG A 52 -11.45 6.72 6.39
N VAL A 53 -10.71 5.60 6.39
CA VAL A 53 -11.15 4.30 5.87
C VAL A 53 -11.26 3.36 7.05
N SER A 54 -12.38 2.64 7.16
CA SER A 54 -12.58 1.67 8.24
C SER A 54 -11.50 0.58 8.20
N VAL A 55 -10.98 0.25 9.38
CA VAL A 55 -10.04 -0.85 9.62
C VAL A 55 -10.66 -1.97 10.45
N HIS A 56 -11.99 -1.94 10.65
CA HIS A 56 -12.70 -2.96 11.41
C HIS A 56 -12.42 -4.37 10.84
N PRO A 57 -12.23 -5.39 11.71
CA PRO A 57 -12.30 -5.35 13.18
C PRO A 57 -11.02 -4.91 13.90
N ASN A 58 -9.95 -4.59 13.18
CA ASN A 58 -8.59 -4.43 13.72
C ASN A 58 -8.21 -2.96 13.95
N HIS A 59 -8.94 -2.28 14.83
CA HIS A 59 -8.75 -0.84 15.08
C HIS A 59 -7.37 -0.48 15.66
N ASP A 60 -6.77 -1.39 16.44
CA ASP A 60 -5.49 -1.17 17.11
C ASP A 60 -4.29 -1.81 16.37
N ALA A 61 -4.48 -2.22 15.11
CA ALA A 61 -3.41 -2.79 14.30
C ALA A 61 -2.19 -1.87 14.27
N PHE A 62 -1.05 -2.39 14.72
CA PHE A 62 0.19 -1.63 14.89
C PHE A 62 -0.02 -0.35 15.73
N GLN A 63 -0.62 -0.50 16.91
CA GLN A 63 -0.87 0.59 17.87
C GLN A 63 -1.76 1.71 17.28
N GLY A 64 -2.70 1.35 16.40
CA GLY A 64 -3.59 2.30 15.73
C GLY A 64 -2.92 3.14 14.63
N LEU A 65 -1.69 2.80 14.23
CA LEU A 65 -0.99 3.49 13.15
C LEU A 65 -1.43 3.02 11.76
N THR A 66 -1.97 1.81 11.65
CA THR A 66 -2.35 1.20 10.37
C THR A 66 -3.55 1.91 9.75
N VAL A 67 -3.43 2.28 8.47
CA VAL A 67 -4.55 2.72 7.63
C VAL A 67 -4.59 1.92 6.33
N ASN A 68 -5.77 1.76 5.74
CA ASN A 68 -5.91 1.18 4.40
C ASN A 68 -5.86 2.29 3.35
N GLY A 69 -5.14 2.06 2.25
CA GLY A 69 -4.92 3.05 1.20
C GLY A 69 -4.78 2.42 -0.20
N PRO A 70 -5.17 3.14 -1.27
CA PRO A 70 -5.04 2.64 -2.64
C PRO A 70 -3.62 2.83 -3.20
N LEU A 71 -3.28 1.99 -4.18
CA LEU A 71 -2.18 2.15 -5.12
C LEU A 71 -2.71 2.10 -6.56
N ALA A 72 -2.30 3.05 -7.39
CA ALA A 72 -2.72 3.17 -8.80
C ALA A 72 -1.64 3.88 -9.65
N ARG A 73 -1.81 3.89 -10.98
CA ARG A 73 -1.02 4.74 -11.89
C ARG A 73 -1.56 6.16 -11.95
#